data_AF-A0A7V6I1I5-F1
#
_entry.id   AF-A0A7V6I1I5-F1
#
_cell.length_a   1.000
_cell.length_b   1.000
_cell.length_c   1.000
_cell.angle_alpha   90.00
_cell.angle_beta   90.00
_cell.angle_gamma   90.00
#
_symmetry.space_group_name_H-M   'P 1'
#
loop_
_entity.id
_entity.type
_entity.pdbx_description
1 polymer ?
#
loop_
_entity_poly.entity_id
_entity_poly.type
_entity_poly.pdbx_seq_one_letter_code
_entity_poly.pdbx_strand_id
1 'polypeptide(L)'
;MKAIPAYCSGDFLEGVYKRLDKPLAEYLLDDSEELWIAELYKFIHGNCALIIDLDYNELLRRSTDKSARDYNPNFKKLWKNGKIAFISSPEEFNKMHTNKDYFKNKTNEIFLTNFPKEFCSGVEKKYGLVCSCNESMDIDIPRLFRFEIMPLTKKGTIQSWDFLKQNRYPSNSAVIADNYIFKRKDLLCDNLYAILKNLLPSELDEEFHLTIFTREVNDLESIWSLVYDSFLKNLPYKVNLSIGKASRGSLGLHDRDIITNYCWYHSGAGFTLFQKSDKGTNVLHNTKVFVFPVTHMGYYLRSEKQENDREAPAQANYFSALNIFKKIWRDLPDKTGLYKTFVGERRNRLLDS
;
A
#
# COMPACT_ATOMS: atom_id res chain seq x y z
N MET A 1 14.23 9.05 3.79
CA MET A 1 13.04 8.21 3.57
C MET A 1 12.08 8.54 4.72
N LYS A 2 10.84 8.98 4.48
CA LYS A 2 9.86 9.09 5.57
C LYS A 2 9.55 7.65 6.00
N ALA A 3 9.85 7.30 7.25
CA ALA A 3 9.50 5.99 7.78
C ALA A 3 7.98 5.89 7.96
N ILE A 4 7.40 4.70 7.79
CA ILE A 4 5.98 4.47 8.02
C ILE A 4 5.68 4.66 9.51
N PRO A 5 4.71 5.50 9.92
CA PRO A 5 4.28 5.54 11.31
C PRO A 5 3.58 4.22 11.66
N ALA A 6 4.08 3.52 12.68
CA ALA A 6 3.48 2.29 13.20
C ALA A 6 3.12 2.49 14.67
N TYR A 7 1.83 2.54 14.96
CA TYR A 7 1.30 2.57 16.32
C TYR A 7 1.27 1.13 16.83
N CYS A 8 2.12 0.79 17.78
CA CYS A 8 2.26 -0.56 18.30
C CYS A 8 2.07 -0.57 19.81
N SER A 9 0.98 -1.18 20.28
CA SER A 9 0.75 -1.36 21.72
C SER A 9 1.80 -2.29 22.33
N GLY A 10 2.14 -2.07 23.58
CA GLY A 10 3.08 -2.92 24.33
C GLY A 10 2.63 -4.37 24.38
N ASP A 11 1.32 -4.62 24.51
CA ASP A 11 0.80 -5.98 24.56
C ASP A 11 0.84 -6.67 23.19
N PHE A 12 0.68 -5.93 22.08
CA PHE A 12 0.93 -6.46 20.75
C PHE A 12 2.42 -6.84 20.57
N LEU A 13 3.33 -5.95 20.99
CA LEU A 13 4.78 -6.23 20.97
C LEU A 13 5.13 -7.46 21.80
N GLU A 14 4.54 -7.59 22.98
CA GLU A 14 4.73 -8.76 23.84
C GLU A 14 4.25 -10.04 23.14
N GLY A 15 3.11 -9.99 22.43
CA GLY A 15 2.60 -11.07 21.59
C GLY A 15 3.60 -11.48 20.49
N VAL A 16 4.19 -10.51 19.79
CA VAL A 16 5.25 -10.76 18.81
C VAL A 16 6.47 -11.40 19.48
N TYR A 17 6.91 -10.89 20.63
CA TYR A 17 8.11 -11.40 21.31
C TYR A 17 7.93 -12.80 21.89
N LYS A 18 6.74 -13.16 22.38
CA LYS A 18 6.43 -14.53 22.83
C LYS A 18 6.51 -15.54 21.68
N ARG A 19 6.16 -15.11 20.46
CA ARG A 19 6.26 -15.94 19.26
C ARG A 19 7.69 -16.07 18.73
N LEU A 20 8.64 -15.32 19.29
CA LEU A 20 10.06 -15.37 18.96
C LEU A 20 10.87 -16.22 19.97
N ASP A 21 10.23 -17.19 20.66
CA ASP A 21 10.85 -18.00 21.73
C ASP A 21 12.01 -18.91 21.26
N LYS A 22 12.38 -18.88 19.97
CA LYS A 22 13.66 -19.41 19.45
C LYS A 22 14.61 -18.27 19.05
N PRO A 23 15.94 -18.44 19.19
CA PRO A 23 16.89 -17.45 18.67
C PRO A 23 16.57 -17.10 17.20
N LEU A 24 16.56 -15.81 16.85
CA LEU A 24 16.25 -15.34 15.49
C LEU A 24 17.07 -16.03 14.38
N ALA A 25 18.23 -16.61 14.74
CA ALA A 25 19.09 -17.38 13.85
C ALA A 25 18.49 -18.73 13.42
N GLU A 26 17.59 -19.31 14.21
CA GLU A 26 16.92 -20.59 13.90
C GLU A 26 15.72 -20.40 12.95
N TYR A 27 15.05 -19.25 12.99
CA TYR A 27 13.96 -18.91 12.05
C TYR A 27 14.43 -18.65 10.62
N LEU A 28 15.71 -18.35 10.41
CA LEU A 28 16.27 -18.16 9.06
C LEU A 28 16.44 -19.48 8.29
N LEU A 29 16.15 -20.63 8.92
CA LEU A 29 16.40 -21.97 8.40
C LEU A 29 15.14 -22.84 8.23
N ASP A 30 13.95 -22.39 8.67
CA ASP A 30 12.72 -23.19 8.56
C ASP A 30 11.72 -22.56 7.56
N ASP A 31 11.28 -23.36 6.59
CA ASP A 31 10.65 -22.89 5.36
C ASP A 31 9.15 -22.56 5.55
N SER A 32 8.83 -21.30 5.24
CA SER A 32 7.54 -20.75 4.78
C SER A 32 6.45 -20.28 5.76
N GLU A 33 6.30 -20.78 6.98
CA GLU A 33 5.15 -20.35 7.83
C GLU A 33 5.47 -19.26 8.87
N GLU A 34 6.73 -19.07 9.29
CA GLU A 34 7.11 -18.11 10.35
C GLU A 34 7.96 -16.90 9.88
N LEU A 35 8.23 -16.80 8.57
CA LEU A 35 9.08 -15.72 8.01
C LEU A 35 8.50 -14.33 8.25
N TRP A 36 7.18 -14.18 8.21
CA TRP A 36 6.51 -12.89 8.38
C TRP A 36 6.66 -12.32 9.80
N ILE A 37 6.79 -13.15 10.84
CA ILE A 37 7.05 -12.69 12.22
C ILE A 37 8.44 -12.06 12.29
N ALA A 38 9.44 -12.67 11.65
CA ALA A 38 10.79 -12.13 11.57
C ALA A 38 10.82 -10.82 10.76
N GLU A 39 10.04 -10.73 9.69
CA GLU A 39 9.88 -9.50 8.90
C GLU A 39 9.14 -8.39 9.66
N LEU A 40 8.07 -8.73 10.38
CA LEU A 40 7.38 -7.82 11.28
C LEU A 40 8.31 -7.29 12.37
N TYR A 41 9.10 -8.17 12.98
CA TYR A 41 10.10 -7.78 13.96
C TYR A 41 11.14 -6.82 13.36
N LYS A 42 11.68 -7.12 12.17
CA LYS A 42 12.61 -6.23 11.46
C LYS A 42 11.95 -4.89 11.13
N PHE A 43 10.68 -4.90 10.75
CA PHE A 43 9.92 -3.70 10.44
C PHE A 43 9.78 -2.79 11.67
N ILE A 44 9.25 -3.34 12.77
CA ILE A 44 9.07 -2.63 14.05
C ILE A 44 10.40 -2.09 14.60
N HIS A 45 11.48 -2.86 14.44
CA HIS A 45 12.79 -2.53 14.99
C HIS A 45 13.75 -1.80 14.03
N GLY A 46 13.29 -1.31 12.87
CA GLY A 46 14.22 -0.63 11.97
C GLY A 46 13.64 0.04 10.73
N ASN A 47 12.42 -0.29 10.31
CA ASN A 47 11.86 0.23 9.06
C ASN A 47 10.57 1.04 9.25
N CYS A 48 10.23 1.40 10.49
CA CYS A 48 9.09 2.25 10.82
C CYS A 48 9.47 3.36 11.82
N ALA A 49 8.64 4.41 11.87
CA ALA A 49 8.60 5.33 13.00
C ALA A 49 7.66 4.71 14.03
N LEU A 50 8.21 4.14 15.10
CA LEU A 50 7.45 3.37 16.08
C LEU A 50 6.80 4.32 17.11
N ILE A 51 5.49 4.25 17.29
CA ILE A 51 4.75 4.93 18.34
C ILE A 51 4.18 3.87 19.28
N ILE A 52 4.43 3.98 20.58
CA ILE A 52 4.00 2.99 21.57
C ILE A 52 3.14 3.62 22.66
N ASP A 53 2.25 2.84 23.24
CA ASP A 53 1.37 3.22 24.36
C ASP A 53 2.06 3.12 25.73
N LEU A 54 3.27 2.56 25.79
CA LEU A 54 4.03 2.43 27.03
C LEU A 54 4.75 3.74 27.35
N ASP A 55 4.65 4.19 28.60
CA ASP A 55 5.52 5.24 29.12
C ASP A 55 6.95 4.74 29.37
N TYR A 56 7.88 5.67 29.62
CA TYR A 56 9.29 5.32 29.83
C TYR A 56 9.51 4.42 31.06
N ASN A 57 8.77 4.63 32.14
CA ASN A 57 8.89 3.87 33.37
C ASN A 57 8.39 2.44 33.18
N GLU A 58 7.25 2.29 32.51
CA GLU A 58 6.68 1.00 32.19
C GLU A 58 7.59 0.21 31.25
N LEU A 59 8.13 0.87 30.23
CA LEU A 59 9.08 0.28 29.31
C LEU A 59 10.34 -0.22 30.06
N LEU A 60 10.91 0.61 30.95
CA LEU A 60 12.06 0.24 31.77
C LEU A 60 11.73 -0.94 32.69
N ARG A 61 10.57 -0.91 33.35
CA ARG A 61 10.10 -2.00 34.22
C ARG A 61 9.97 -3.32 33.45
N ARG A 62 9.22 -3.33 32.33
CA ARG A 62 8.99 -4.52 31.48
C ARG A 62 10.30 -5.12 30.93
N SER A 63 11.40 -4.38 30.87
CA SER A 63 12.65 -4.87 30.26
C SER A 63 13.79 -5.17 31.21
N THR A 64 13.72 -4.71 32.46
CA THR A 64 14.82 -4.80 33.43
C THR A 64 14.44 -5.44 34.74
N ASP A 65 13.18 -5.30 35.18
CA ASP A 65 12.71 -5.88 36.42
C ASP A 65 12.29 -7.33 36.21
N LYS A 66 13.18 -8.27 36.53
CA LYS A 66 12.92 -9.73 36.40
C LYS A 66 11.77 -10.24 37.26
N SER A 67 11.33 -9.46 38.25
CA SER A 67 10.20 -9.83 39.12
C SER A 67 8.85 -9.36 38.58
N ALA A 68 8.85 -8.47 37.59
CA ALA A 68 7.63 -8.01 36.94
C ALA A 68 6.95 -9.15 36.17
N ARG A 69 5.62 -9.26 36.29
CA ARG A 69 4.83 -10.32 35.65
C ARG A 69 4.92 -10.30 34.11
N ASP A 70 5.07 -9.11 33.56
CA ASP A 70 5.22 -8.78 32.14
C ASP A 70 6.69 -8.49 31.77
N TYR A 71 7.63 -8.99 32.56
CA TYR A 71 9.06 -8.90 32.22
C TYR A 71 9.36 -9.64 30.92
N ASN A 72 9.89 -8.91 29.94
CA ASN A 72 10.39 -9.45 28.70
C ASN A 72 11.66 -8.69 28.25
N PRO A 73 12.84 -9.34 28.24
CA PRO A 73 14.10 -8.69 27.90
C PRO A 73 14.18 -8.20 26.45
N ASN A 74 13.28 -8.64 25.55
CA ASN A 74 13.24 -8.17 24.18
C ASN A 74 12.81 -6.69 24.07
N PHE A 75 12.03 -6.15 25.02
CA PHE A 75 11.72 -4.72 25.06
C PHE A 75 13.00 -3.88 25.13
N LYS A 76 14.06 -4.38 25.80
CA LYS A 76 15.35 -3.69 25.90
C LYS A 76 15.96 -3.35 24.53
N LYS A 77 15.62 -4.12 23.49
CA LYS A 77 16.10 -3.89 22.12
C LYS A 77 15.50 -2.63 21.48
N LEU A 78 14.39 -2.10 21.99
CA LEU A 78 13.76 -0.87 21.48
C LEU A 78 14.62 0.39 21.74
N TRP A 79 15.41 0.42 22.82
CA TRP A 79 16.29 1.57 23.12
C TRP A 79 17.78 1.23 23.12
N LYS A 80 18.17 -0.05 23.19
CA LYS A 80 19.59 -0.43 23.06
C LYS A 80 20.09 -0.33 21.63
N ASN A 81 19.23 -0.63 20.66
CA ASN A 81 19.58 -0.49 19.26
C ASN A 81 19.27 0.95 18.86
N GLY A 82 20.26 1.84 18.95
CA GLY A 82 20.13 3.28 18.60
C GLY A 82 19.74 3.59 17.14
N LYS A 83 19.29 2.58 16.38
CA LYS A 83 18.67 2.72 15.06
C LYS A 83 17.19 3.05 15.14
N ILE A 84 16.53 2.85 16.29
CA ILE A 84 15.09 3.03 16.47
C ILE A 84 14.84 4.35 17.19
N ALA A 85 14.15 5.28 16.53
CA ALA A 85 13.45 6.35 17.21
C ALA A 85 12.03 5.85 17.51
N PHE A 86 11.74 5.51 18.77
CA PHE A 86 10.37 5.27 19.21
C PHE A 86 9.82 6.49 19.93
N ILE A 87 8.52 6.70 19.83
CA ILE A 87 7.78 7.79 20.47
C ILE A 87 6.84 7.15 21.47
N SER A 88 7.05 7.43 22.76
CA SER A 88 6.08 7.09 23.80
C SER A 88 4.92 8.07 23.72
N SER A 89 3.72 7.57 23.44
CA SER A 89 2.51 8.39 23.34
C SER A 89 1.25 7.63 23.77
N PRO A 90 1.09 7.34 25.08
CA PRO A 90 -0.11 6.68 25.61
C PRO A 90 -1.41 7.43 25.25
N GLU A 91 -1.34 8.76 25.19
CA GLU A 91 -2.48 9.62 24.84
C GLU A 91 -3.05 9.34 23.44
N GLU A 92 -2.21 9.00 22.46
CA GLU A 92 -2.66 8.71 21.10
C GLU A 92 -3.52 7.45 21.05
N PHE A 93 -3.18 6.43 21.84
CA PHE A 93 -3.97 5.20 21.94
C PHE A 93 -5.29 5.45 22.67
N ASN A 94 -5.31 6.31 23.70
CA ASN A 94 -6.56 6.73 24.34
C ASN A 94 -7.50 7.46 23.36
N LYS A 95 -6.94 8.26 22.44
CA LYS A 95 -7.72 8.95 21.39
C LYS A 95 -8.33 7.97 20.38
N MET A 96 -7.67 6.84 20.08
CA MET A 96 -8.23 5.80 19.19
C MET A 96 -9.59 5.27 19.68
N HIS A 97 -9.82 5.26 20.99
CA HIS A 97 -11.08 4.85 21.60
C HIS A 97 -12.11 5.96 21.73
N THR A 98 -11.64 7.15 22.10
CA THR A 98 -12.51 8.22 22.57
C THR A 98 -12.91 9.19 21.46
N ASN A 99 -12.07 9.32 20.43
CA ASN A 99 -12.30 10.22 19.31
C ASN A 99 -12.76 9.45 18.07
N LYS A 100 -14.03 9.61 17.70
CA LYS A 100 -14.62 8.99 16.50
C LYS A 100 -13.93 9.40 15.20
N ASP A 101 -13.29 10.57 15.17
CA ASP A 101 -12.62 11.11 14.00
C ASP A 101 -11.11 10.84 14.01
N TYR A 102 -10.59 10.08 14.97
CA TYR A 102 -9.14 9.85 15.12
C TYR A 102 -8.47 9.33 13.84
N PHE A 103 -9.14 8.39 13.17
CA PHE A 103 -8.62 7.74 11.97
C PHE A 103 -8.83 8.54 10.68
N LYS A 104 -9.67 9.59 10.71
CA LYS A 104 -9.94 10.39 9.52
C LYS A 104 -8.67 11.10 9.04
N ASN A 105 -8.52 11.20 7.72
CA ASN A 105 -7.37 11.80 7.02
C ASN A 105 -6.03 11.09 7.21
N LYS A 106 -5.97 9.99 7.97
CA LYS A 106 -4.80 9.12 7.98
C LYS A 106 -4.68 8.39 6.64
N THR A 107 -3.47 7.99 6.27
CA THR A 107 -3.19 7.42 4.95
C THR A 107 -2.37 6.16 5.05
N ASN A 108 -1.13 6.24 5.53
CA ASN A 108 -0.20 5.12 5.48
C ASN A 108 0.26 4.65 6.86
N GLU A 109 -0.36 5.17 7.94
CA GLU A 109 -0.11 4.70 9.29
C GLU A 109 -0.60 3.25 9.46
N ILE A 110 0.16 2.46 10.24
CA ILE A 110 -0.17 1.06 10.57
C ILE A 110 -0.52 0.97 12.05
N PHE A 111 -1.62 0.31 12.38
CA PHE A 111 -2.12 0.16 13.76
C PHE A 111 -2.01 -1.29 14.23
N LEU A 112 -1.08 -1.56 15.13
CA LEU A 112 -0.81 -2.84 15.76
C LEU A 112 -1.20 -2.75 17.24
N THR A 113 -2.47 -3.04 17.53
CA THR A 113 -3.08 -2.66 18.81
C THR A 113 -3.41 -3.87 19.69
N ASN A 114 -3.78 -3.60 20.93
CA ASN A 114 -4.33 -4.59 21.86
C ASN A 114 -5.88 -4.56 21.86
N PHE A 115 -6.49 -3.87 20.90
CA PHE A 115 -7.94 -3.80 20.77
C PHE A 115 -8.52 -5.07 20.15
N PRO A 116 -9.80 -5.37 20.40
CA PRO A 116 -10.45 -6.55 19.83
C PRO A 116 -10.45 -6.57 18.30
N LYS A 117 -10.51 -7.76 17.71
CA LYS A 117 -10.54 -7.95 16.26
C LYS A 117 -11.64 -7.15 15.54
N GLU A 118 -12.80 -6.97 16.17
CA GLU A 118 -13.92 -6.19 15.64
C GLU A 118 -13.56 -4.72 15.48
N PHE A 119 -12.79 -4.16 16.42
CA PHE A 119 -12.27 -2.80 16.34
C PHE A 119 -11.34 -2.68 15.13
N CYS A 120 -10.35 -3.57 15.04
CA CYS A 120 -9.37 -3.58 13.94
C CYS A 120 -10.04 -3.70 12.57
N SER A 121 -10.97 -4.66 12.44
CA SER A 121 -11.77 -4.85 11.23
C SER A 121 -12.61 -3.62 10.88
N GLY A 122 -13.16 -2.95 11.89
CA GLY A 122 -13.89 -1.69 11.73
C GLY A 122 -13.00 -0.57 11.20
N VAL A 123 -11.77 -0.45 11.72
CA VAL A 123 -10.81 0.54 11.23
C VAL A 123 -10.43 0.28 9.77
N GLU A 124 -10.13 -0.98 9.42
CA GLU A 124 -9.76 -1.34 8.05
C GLU A 124 -10.87 -1.02 7.05
N LYS A 125 -12.10 -1.41 7.36
CA LYS A 125 -13.23 -1.23 6.46
C LYS A 125 -13.65 0.24 6.34
N LYS A 126 -13.72 0.97 7.45
CA LYS A 126 -14.28 2.33 7.48
C LYS A 126 -13.29 3.40 7.05
N TYR A 127 -12.00 3.20 7.31
CA TYR A 127 -10.98 4.21 7.05
C TYR A 127 -9.95 3.76 6.02
N GLY A 128 -9.97 2.50 5.57
CA GLY A 128 -9.00 2.01 4.61
C GLY A 128 -7.57 2.01 5.16
N LEU A 129 -7.42 1.74 6.46
CA LEU A 129 -6.13 1.71 7.17
C LEU A 129 -5.82 0.29 7.64
N VAL A 130 -4.56 -0.11 7.63
CA VAL A 130 -4.16 -1.41 8.20
C VAL A 130 -4.28 -1.36 9.71
N CYS A 131 -5.08 -2.27 10.27
CA CYS A 131 -5.24 -2.39 11.71
C CYS A 131 -5.33 -3.87 12.11
N SER A 132 -4.48 -4.29 13.05
CA SER A 132 -4.42 -5.68 13.52
C SER A 132 -4.19 -5.76 15.03
N CYS A 133 -4.48 -6.93 15.58
CA CYS A 133 -4.32 -7.26 17.00
C CYS A 133 -3.70 -8.66 17.15
N ASN A 134 -3.35 -9.05 18.37
CA ASN A 134 -2.77 -10.38 18.64
C ASN A 134 -3.67 -11.54 18.19
N GLU A 135 -4.99 -11.37 18.19
CA GLU A 135 -5.96 -12.40 17.77
C GLU A 135 -6.03 -12.60 16.26
N SER A 136 -5.63 -11.59 15.48
CA SER A 136 -5.76 -11.58 14.02
C SER A 136 -4.44 -11.42 13.26
N MET A 137 -3.31 -11.29 13.98
CA MET A 137 -2.00 -11.03 13.37
C MET A 137 -1.59 -12.07 12.33
N ASP A 138 -1.91 -13.35 12.54
CA ASP A 138 -1.59 -14.46 11.62
C ASP A 138 -2.28 -14.31 10.25
N ILE A 139 -3.35 -13.53 10.18
CA ILE A 139 -4.15 -13.35 8.98
C ILE A 139 -3.83 -12.00 8.33
N ASP A 140 -3.78 -10.93 9.12
CA ASP A 140 -3.74 -9.57 8.60
C ASP A 140 -2.33 -9.09 8.24
N ILE A 141 -1.32 -9.60 8.94
CA ILE A 141 0.06 -9.10 8.86
C ILE A 141 0.88 -9.74 7.75
N PRO A 142 0.82 -11.06 7.48
CA PRO A 142 1.70 -11.68 6.47
C PRO A 142 1.62 -11.01 5.10
N ARG A 143 0.42 -10.56 4.69
CA ARG A 143 0.26 -9.83 3.43
C ARG A 143 1.20 -8.62 3.35
N LEU A 144 1.40 -7.88 4.44
CA LEU A 144 2.24 -6.67 4.45
C LEU A 144 3.68 -6.93 4.04
N PHE A 145 4.16 -8.18 4.04
CA PHE A 145 5.55 -8.52 3.70
C PHE A 145 5.67 -9.41 2.46
N ARG A 146 4.53 -9.80 1.87
CA ARG A 146 4.51 -10.70 0.72
C ARG A 146 4.62 -9.93 -0.58
N PHE A 147 5.75 -10.09 -1.25
CA PHE A 147 5.94 -9.67 -2.64
C PHE A 147 5.42 -10.75 -3.59
N GLU A 148 4.73 -10.33 -4.65
CA GLU A 148 4.15 -11.24 -5.64
C GLU A 148 4.48 -10.83 -7.08
N ILE A 149 4.61 -11.82 -7.94
CA ILE A 149 4.75 -11.64 -9.40
C ILE A 149 3.63 -12.41 -10.08
N MET A 150 2.74 -11.68 -10.76
CA MET A 150 1.61 -12.24 -11.48
C MET A 150 1.92 -12.30 -12.98
N PRO A 151 2.26 -13.48 -13.53
CA PRO A 151 2.50 -13.62 -14.96
C PRO A 151 1.17 -13.56 -15.73
N LEU A 152 1.01 -12.55 -16.57
CA LEU A 152 -0.14 -12.42 -17.47
C LEU A 152 0.29 -12.88 -18.85
N THR A 153 -0.23 -14.02 -19.30
CA THR A 153 0.11 -14.58 -20.61
C THR A 153 -1.13 -14.99 -21.38
N LYS A 154 -1.05 -14.99 -22.71
CA LYS A 154 -2.14 -15.40 -23.62
C LYS A 154 -2.72 -16.79 -23.35
N LYS A 155 -1.91 -17.69 -22.79
CA LYS A 155 -2.30 -19.07 -22.44
C LYS A 155 -2.36 -19.31 -20.93
N GLY A 156 -2.31 -18.24 -20.14
CA GLY A 156 -2.28 -18.30 -18.68
C GLY A 156 -3.66 -18.54 -18.08
N THR A 157 -3.67 -18.80 -16.77
CA THR A 157 -4.90 -19.00 -15.98
C THR A 157 -5.54 -17.68 -15.55
N ILE A 158 -4.78 -16.58 -15.50
CA ILE A 158 -5.29 -15.26 -15.14
C ILE A 158 -5.95 -14.63 -16.36
N GLN A 159 -7.27 -14.49 -16.29
CA GLN A 159 -8.13 -13.98 -17.38
C GLN A 159 -8.87 -12.69 -17.01
N SER A 160 -8.60 -12.11 -15.85
CA SER A 160 -9.18 -10.84 -15.41
C SER A 160 -8.32 -10.21 -14.32
N TRP A 161 -8.64 -8.98 -13.94
CA TRP A 161 -8.03 -8.29 -12.80
C TRP A 161 -8.49 -8.82 -11.42
N ASP A 162 -9.25 -9.92 -11.35
CA ASP A 162 -9.78 -10.44 -10.08
C ASP A 162 -8.68 -10.96 -9.14
N PHE A 163 -7.50 -11.28 -9.66
CA PHE A 163 -6.33 -11.66 -8.83
C PHE A 163 -5.90 -10.52 -7.90
N LEU A 164 -6.23 -9.27 -8.21
CA LEU A 164 -5.93 -8.13 -7.34
C LEU A 164 -6.64 -8.23 -5.99
N LYS A 165 -7.77 -8.95 -5.88
CA LYS A 165 -8.47 -9.17 -4.61
C LYS A 165 -7.60 -9.88 -3.57
N GLN A 166 -6.77 -10.82 -4.01
CA GLN A 166 -5.89 -11.59 -3.12
C GLN A 166 -4.74 -10.74 -2.58
N ASN A 167 -4.44 -9.63 -3.25
CA ASN A 167 -3.34 -8.74 -2.92
C ASN A 167 -3.83 -7.31 -2.66
N ARG A 168 -5.09 -7.19 -2.23
CA ARG A 168 -5.70 -5.92 -1.87
C ARG A 168 -5.45 -5.64 -0.41
N TYR A 169 -5.03 -4.40 -0.15
CA TYR A 169 -4.89 -3.85 1.20
C TYR A 169 -6.02 -2.85 1.46
N PRO A 170 -6.38 -2.62 2.73
CA PRO A 170 -7.20 -1.47 3.10
C PRO A 170 -6.61 -0.21 2.47
N SER A 171 -7.44 0.60 1.83
CA SER A 171 -6.96 1.85 1.24
C SER A 171 -8.08 2.88 1.20
N ASN A 172 -7.71 4.13 1.37
CA ASN A 172 -8.58 5.31 1.19
C ASN A 172 -8.01 6.27 0.13
N SER A 173 -6.97 5.84 -0.58
CA SER A 173 -6.31 6.61 -1.62
C SER A 173 -5.63 5.72 -2.66
N ALA A 174 -5.64 6.17 -3.91
CA ALA A 174 -4.88 5.56 -4.97
C ALA A 174 -4.36 6.58 -6.00
N VAL A 175 -3.27 6.19 -6.67
CA VAL A 175 -2.67 6.87 -7.81
C VAL A 175 -2.49 5.86 -8.91
N ILE A 176 -3.00 6.14 -10.11
CA ILE A 176 -2.83 5.30 -11.30
C ILE A 176 -2.04 6.10 -12.31
N ALA A 177 -0.95 5.56 -12.83
CA ALA A 177 -0.10 6.19 -13.82
C ALA A 177 0.07 5.25 -15.00
N ASP A 178 -0.64 5.55 -16.10
CA ASP A 178 -0.51 4.80 -17.34
C ASP A 178 -0.82 5.70 -18.55
N ASN A 179 0.18 5.82 -19.42
CA ASN A 179 0.14 6.63 -20.64
C ASN A 179 -1.05 6.29 -21.56
N TYR A 180 -1.56 5.05 -21.50
CA TYR A 180 -2.50 4.50 -22.48
C TYR A 180 -3.81 4.00 -21.85
N ILE A 181 -4.05 4.24 -20.55
CA ILE A 181 -5.23 3.72 -19.83
C ILE A 181 -6.56 4.15 -20.48
N PHE A 182 -6.59 5.33 -21.11
CA PHE A 182 -7.78 5.86 -21.80
C PHE A 182 -7.71 5.79 -23.33
N LYS A 183 -6.65 5.20 -23.91
CA LYS A 183 -6.47 5.14 -25.37
C LYS A 183 -7.60 4.36 -26.06
N ARG A 184 -8.09 3.30 -25.42
CA ARG A 184 -9.17 2.42 -25.90
C ARG A 184 -10.35 2.44 -24.94
N LYS A 185 -11.33 3.31 -25.21
CA LYS A 185 -12.52 3.48 -24.36
C LYS A 185 -13.35 2.20 -24.24
N ASP A 186 -13.37 1.38 -25.29
CA ASP A 186 -14.06 0.09 -25.34
C ASP A 186 -13.49 -0.94 -24.35
N LEU A 187 -12.25 -0.75 -23.89
CA LEU A 187 -11.58 -1.64 -22.92
C LEU A 187 -11.65 -1.16 -21.46
N LEU A 188 -12.30 -0.03 -21.19
CA LEU A 188 -12.35 0.53 -19.82
C LEU A 188 -13.04 -0.42 -18.84
N CYS A 189 -14.14 -1.05 -19.25
CA CYS A 189 -14.86 -2.00 -18.43
C CYS A 189 -14.00 -3.22 -18.06
N ASP A 190 -13.28 -3.77 -19.04
CA ASP A 190 -12.46 -4.97 -18.86
C ASP A 190 -11.19 -4.70 -18.04
N ASN A 191 -10.75 -3.45 -17.99
CA ASN A 191 -9.50 -3.05 -17.36
C ASN A 191 -9.71 -2.07 -16.21
N LEU A 192 -9.79 -0.76 -16.48
CA LEU A 192 -9.85 0.26 -15.43
C LEU A 192 -10.97 -0.02 -14.42
N TYR A 193 -12.19 -0.33 -14.85
CA TYR A 193 -13.29 -0.60 -13.92
C TYR A 193 -13.11 -1.92 -13.17
N ALA A 194 -12.56 -2.94 -13.83
CA ALA A 194 -12.22 -4.20 -13.16
C ALA A 194 -11.12 -4.01 -12.12
N ILE A 195 -10.10 -3.19 -12.40
CA ILE A 195 -9.04 -2.83 -11.46
C ILE A 195 -9.64 -2.07 -10.27
N LEU A 196 -10.40 -1.00 -10.53
CA LEU A 196 -11.01 -0.18 -9.50
C LEU A 196 -11.96 -1.02 -8.62
N LYS A 197 -12.79 -1.88 -9.22
CA LYS A 197 -13.65 -2.82 -8.48
C LYS A 197 -12.87 -3.74 -7.54
N ASN A 198 -11.69 -4.17 -7.97
CA ASN A 198 -10.87 -5.12 -7.22
C ASN A 198 -9.94 -4.46 -6.20
N LEU A 199 -9.68 -3.15 -6.30
CA LEU A 199 -8.83 -2.40 -5.36
C LEU A 199 -9.61 -1.52 -4.38
N LEU A 200 -10.68 -0.87 -4.83
CA LEU A 200 -11.40 0.11 -4.03
C LEU A 200 -12.19 -0.54 -2.87
N PRO A 201 -12.26 0.11 -1.69
CA PRO A 201 -13.10 -0.30 -0.57
C PRO A 201 -14.53 -0.64 -0.98
N SER A 202 -15.17 -1.60 -0.29
CA SER A 202 -16.61 -1.80 -0.43
C SER A 202 -17.42 -0.78 0.37
N GLU A 203 -16.84 -0.23 1.43
CA GLU A 203 -17.41 0.79 2.32
C GLU A 203 -16.29 1.71 2.80
N LEU A 204 -16.61 2.96 3.13
CA LEU A 204 -15.75 3.92 3.81
C LEU A 204 -16.62 4.96 4.52
N ASP A 205 -16.21 5.39 5.72
CA ASP A 205 -16.79 6.52 6.46
C ASP A 205 -16.11 7.86 6.08
N GLU A 206 -15.30 7.86 5.02
CA GLU A 206 -14.59 9.02 4.47
C GLU A 206 -14.47 8.99 2.94
N GLU A 207 -13.96 10.08 2.37
CA GLU A 207 -13.76 10.20 0.93
C GLU A 207 -12.55 9.40 0.44
N PHE A 208 -12.72 8.64 -0.64
CA PHE A 208 -11.60 8.00 -1.34
C PHE A 208 -10.93 9.01 -2.28
N HIS A 209 -9.60 9.14 -2.22
CA HIS A 209 -8.85 10.00 -3.14
C HIS A 209 -8.24 9.21 -4.30
N LEU A 210 -8.70 9.45 -5.53
CA LEU A 210 -8.20 8.78 -6.74
C LEU A 210 -7.59 9.79 -7.71
N THR A 211 -6.31 9.65 -8.00
CA THR A 211 -5.62 10.44 -9.05
C THR A 211 -5.19 9.53 -10.19
N ILE A 212 -5.51 9.89 -11.44
CA ILE A 212 -5.08 9.18 -12.64
C ILE A 212 -4.20 10.09 -13.49
N PHE A 213 -2.96 9.68 -13.72
CA PHE A 213 -2.04 10.31 -14.67
C PHE A 213 -2.01 9.51 -15.97
N THR A 214 -2.17 10.22 -17.09
CA THR A 214 -2.21 9.61 -18.42
C THR A 214 -1.62 10.53 -19.49
N ARG A 215 -1.57 10.07 -20.75
CA ARG A 215 -1.03 10.84 -21.87
C ARG A 215 -1.96 10.80 -23.08
N GLU A 216 -2.33 9.60 -23.50
CA GLU A 216 -3.17 9.37 -24.67
C GLU A 216 -4.66 9.49 -24.32
N VAL A 217 -5.12 10.73 -24.22
CA VAL A 217 -6.54 11.07 -24.04
C VAL A 217 -6.86 12.35 -24.81
N ASN A 218 -7.90 12.32 -25.64
CA ASN A 218 -8.27 13.48 -26.47
C ASN A 218 -8.99 14.55 -25.65
N ASP A 219 -10.01 14.15 -24.90
CA ASP A 219 -10.87 15.01 -24.10
C ASP A 219 -10.88 14.52 -22.65
N LEU A 220 -10.28 15.32 -21.77
CA LEU A 220 -10.07 14.98 -20.37
C LEU A 220 -11.37 15.10 -19.55
N GLU A 221 -12.18 16.13 -19.82
CA GLU A 221 -13.46 16.38 -19.15
C GLU A 221 -14.47 15.28 -19.48
N SER A 222 -14.54 14.88 -20.75
CA SER A 222 -15.39 13.76 -21.18
C SER A 222 -14.97 12.44 -20.54
N ILE A 223 -13.65 12.18 -20.39
CA ILE A 223 -13.17 10.98 -19.72
C ILE A 223 -13.41 11.02 -18.21
N TRP A 224 -13.21 12.17 -17.57
CA TRP A 224 -13.52 12.36 -16.16
C TRP A 224 -14.99 12.04 -15.88
N SER A 225 -15.89 12.65 -16.66
CA SER A 225 -17.34 12.41 -16.56
C SER A 225 -17.65 10.94 -16.82
N LEU A 226 -17.08 10.32 -17.85
CA LEU A 226 -17.31 8.91 -18.17
C LEU A 226 -16.92 7.98 -17.01
N VAL A 227 -15.73 8.15 -16.43
CA VAL A 227 -15.25 7.32 -15.31
C VAL A 227 -16.10 7.55 -14.05
N TYR A 228 -16.42 8.80 -13.75
CA TYR A 228 -17.22 9.15 -12.59
C TYR A 228 -18.64 8.60 -12.71
N ASP A 229 -19.32 8.90 -13.82
CA ASP A 229 -20.71 8.52 -14.06
C ASP A 229 -20.93 7.03 -14.26
N SER A 230 -20.00 6.34 -14.93
CA SER A 230 -20.19 4.92 -15.23
C SER A 230 -19.90 4.03 -14.01
N PHE A 231 -19.05 4.50 -13.09
CA PHE A 231 -18.51 3.64 -12.05
C PHE A 231 -18.48 4.31 -10.67
N LEU A 232 -17.74 5.41 -10.49
CA LEU A 232 -17.41 5.92 -9.16
C LEU A 232 -18.63 6.48 -8.40
N LYS A 233 -19.58 7.12 -9.08
CA LYS A 233 -20.76 7.74 -8.42
C LYS A 233 -21.70 6.72 -7.75
N ASN A 234 -21.57 5.45 -8.11
CA ASN A 234 -22.41 4.36 -7.59
C ASN A 234 -21.79 3.69 -6.35
N LEU A 235 -20.61 4.12 -5.91
CA LEU A 235 -19.98 3.64 -4.68
C LEU A 235 -20.70 4.22 -3.45
N PRO A 236 -20.74 3.51 -2.31
CA PRO A 236 -21.44 3.96 -1.10
C PRO A 236 -20.72 5.08 -0.35
N TYR A 237 -19.65 5.63 -0.92
CA TYR A 237 -18.85 6.72 -0.38
C TYR A 237 -18.43 7.65 -1.52
N LYS A 238 -18.07 8.89 -1.16
CA LYS A 238 -17.59 9.87 -2.13
C LYS A 238 -16.21 9.48 -2.63
N VAL A 239 -15.97 9.64 -3.93
CA VAL A 239 -14.64 9.56 -4.52
C VAL A 239 -14.24 10.93 -5.06
N ASN A 240 -13.13 11.47 -4.57
CA ASN A 240 -12.47 12.58 -5.23
C ASN A 240 -11.64 12.06 -6.42
N LEU A 241 -12.13 12.26 -7.63
CA LEU A 241 -11.41 11.91 -8.85
C LEU A 241 -10.65 13.11 -9.41
N SER A 242 -9.36 12.93 -9.62
CA SER A 242 -8.49 13.83 -10.37
C SER A 242 -7.88 13.12 -11.58
N ILE A 243 -7.84 13.77 -12.75
CA ILE A 243 -7.12 13.25 -13.91
C ILE A 243 -6.15 14.31 -14.44
N GLY A 244 -4.87 13.94 -14.57
CA GLY A 244 -3.82 14.76 -15.17
C GLY A 244 -3.33 14.17 -16.49
N LYS A 245 -3.21 15.02 -17.53
CA LYS A 245 -2.69 14.63 -18.85
C LYS A 245 -1.29 15.21 -19.08
N ALA A 246 -0.35 14.31 -19.37
CA ALA A 246 0.99 14.65 -19.77
C ALA A 246 1.08 15.10 -21.25
N SER A 247 1.98 16.02 -21.55
CA SER A 247 2.03 16.76 -22.83
C SER A 247 3.25 16.53 -23.71
N ARG A 248 4.39 16.10 -23.16
CA ARG A 248 5.60 15.69 -23.91
C ARG A 248 6.39 14.64 -23.09
N GLY A 249 6.94 13.65 -23.78
CA GLY A 249 7.60 12.49 -23.16
C GLY A 249 6.61 11.45 -22.66
N SER A 250 7.10 10.32 -22.12
CA SER A 250 6.33 9.49 -21.20
C SER A 250 5.94 10.34 -19.96
N LEU A 251 5.25 9.81 -18.96
CA LEU A 251 5.06 10.45 -17.64
C LEU A 251 6.40 10.79 -16.91
N GLY A 252 7.51 10.94 -17.63
CA GLY A 252 8.89 10.74 -17.18
C GLY A 252 9.25 9.26 -17.02
N LEU A 253 8.27 8.36 -17.16
CA LEU A 253 8.35 6.96 -16.79
C LEU A 253 7.79 6.09 -17.92
N HIS A 254 8.62 5.20 -18.46
CA HIS A 254 8.14 4.06 -19.24
C HIS A 254 7.29 3.11 -18.38
N ASP A 255 7.41 3.23 -17.07
CA ASP A 255 6.75 2.43 -16.06
C ASP A 255 5.28 2.82 -15.93
N ARG A 256 4.44 1.80 -15.67
CA ARG A 256 3.03 1.98 -15.38
C ARG A 256 2.77 1.46 -13.99
N ASP A 257 2.23 2.32 -13.14
CA ASP A 257 2.12 2.06 -11.71
C ASP A 257 0.70 2.31 -11.22
N ILE A 258 0.26 1.47 -10.30
CA ILE A 258 -0.87 1.74 -9.40
C ILE A 258 -0.29 1.78 -7.99
N ILE A 259 -0.50 2.86 -7.25
CA ILE A 259 -0.05 3.00 -5.87
C ILE A 259 -1.26 3.23 -4.99
N THR A 260 -1.41 2.41 -3.95
CA THR A 260 -2.41 2.54 -2.88
C THR A 260 -1.70 2.87 -1.56
N ASN A 261 -2.45 2.99 -0.46
CA ASN A 261 -1.91 3.25 0.88
C ASN A 261 -0.72 2.33 1.26
N TYR A 262 -0.85 1.03 0.98
CA TYR A 262 0.09 0.01 1.46
C TYR A 262 0.65 -0.89 0.36
N CYS A 263 0.39 -0.59 -0.92
CA CYS A 263 0.85 -1.44 -2.02
C CYS A 263 1.09 -0.67 -3.30
N TRP A 264 2.14 -1.07 -4.03
CA TRP A 264 2.50 -0.61 -5.35
C TRP A 264 2.44 -1.78 -6.34
N TYR A 265 1.61 -1.63 -7.37
CA TYR A 265 1.47 -2.55 -8.49
C TYR A 265 2.19 -1.98 -9.70
N HIS A 266 3.07 -2.75 -10.31
CA HIS A 266 3.87 -2.30 -11.45
C HIS A 266 3.67 -3.23 -12.65
N SER A 267 3.55 -2.66 -13.86
CA SER A 267 3.54 -3.44 -15.11
C SER A 267 4.34 -2.76 -16.22
N GLY A 268 5.23 -3.54 -16.85
CA GLY A 268 5.98 -3.11 -18.03
C GLY A 268 5.12 -2.94 -19.30
N ALA A 269 3.95 -3.56 -19.38
CA ALA A 269 3.03 -3.40 -20.52
C ALA A 269 1.90 -2.39 -20.26
N GLY A 270 1.62 -2.07 -18.99
CA GLY A 270 0.51 -1.22 -18.57
C GLY A 270 -0.71 -2.03 -18.12
N PHE A 271 -1.83 -1.36 -17.93
CA PHE A 271 -3.01 -1.94 -17.28
C PHE A 271 -4.19 -2.19 -18.22
N THR A 272 -4.06 -1.86 -19.50
CA THR A 272 -5.05 -2.19 -20.54
C THR A 272 -4.68 -3.51 -21.21
N LEU A 273 -4.85 -4.63 -20.50
CA LEU A 273 -4.33 -5.95 -20.89
C LEU A 273 -5.39 -7.00 -21.24
N PHE A 274 -6.63 -6.84 -20.76
CA PHE A 274 -7.70 -7.80 -21.05
C PHE A 274 -8.68 -7.23 -22.07
N GLN A 275 -9.20 -8.11 -22.91
CA GLN A 275 -10.32 -7.84 -23.81
C GLN A 275 -11.29 -9.01 -23.75
N LYS A 276 -12.48 -8.78 -23.21
CA LYS A 276 -13.57 -9.76 -23.18
C LYS A 276 -14.33 -9.74 -24.49
N SER A 277 -14.81 -10.91 -24.88
CA SER A 277 -15.64 -11.13 -26.06
C SER A 277 -16.54 -12.34 -25.83
N ASP A 278 -17.48 -12.58 -26.75
CA ASP A 278 -18.35 -13.77 -26.70
C ASP A 278 -17.58 -15.09 -26.75
N LYS A 279 -16.33 -15.07 -27.24
CA LYS A 279 -15.43 -16.24 -27.33
C LYS A 279 -14.55 -16.43 -26.09
N GLY A 280 -14.75 -15.61 -25.06
CA GLY A 280 -13.93 -15.59 -23.84
C GLY A 280 -13.03 -14.36 -23.74
N THR A 281 -12.08 -14.40 -22.80
CA THR A 281 -11.17 -13.29 -22.51
C THR A 281 -9.81 -13.48 -23.17
N ASN A 282 -9.35 -12.45 -23.88
CA ASN A 282 -8.03 -12.41 -24.49
C ASN A 282 -7.08 -11.51 -23.69
N VAL A 283 -5.88 -12.01 -23.43
CA VAL A 283 -4.77 -11.20 -22.92
C VAL A 283 -4.03 -10.57 -24.10
N LEU A 284 -3.98 -9.24 -24.16
CA LEU A 284 -3.46 -8.50 -25.32
C LEU A 284 -1.93 -8.64 -25.44
N HIS A 285 -1.23 -8.59 -24.31
CA HIS A 285 0.23 -8.67 -24.23
C HIS A 285 0.68 -9.61 -23.10
N ASN A 286 1.70 -10.42 -23.38
CA ASN A 286 2.37 -11.15 -22.32
C ASN A 286 3.17 -10.15 -21.48
N THR A 287 3.03 -10.20 -20.17
CA THR A 287 3.75 -9.33 -19.23
C THR A 287 3.70 -9.92 -17.82
N LYS A 288 4.27 -9.19 -16.86
CA LYS A 288 4.13 -9.46 -15.43
C LYS A 288 3.52 -8.25 -14.75
N VAL A 289 2.71 -8.50 -13.73
CA VAL A 289 2.31 -7.49 -12.76
C VAL A 289 3.01 -7.81 -11.46
N PHE A 290 3.89 -6.91 -11.05
CA PHE A 290 4.61 -7.00 -9.78
C PHE A 290 3.78 -6.34 -8.69
N VAL A 291 3.75 -6.93 -7.51
CA VAL A 291 2.99 -6.42 -6.37
C VAL A 291 3.93 -6.25 -5.19
N PHE A 292 4.24 -5.00 -4.89
CA PHE A 292 5.16 -4.61 -3.83
C PHE A 292 4.38 -4.05 -2.64
N PRO A 293 4.38 -4.73 -1.47
CA PRO A 293 3.83 -4.11 -0.29
C PRO A 293 4.71 -2.93 0.16
N VAL A 294 4.12 -2.00 0.92
CA VAL A 294 4.80 -0.79 1.40
C VAL A 294 6.04 -1.08 2.25
N THR A 295 6.10 -2.25 2.89
CA THR A 295 7.23 -2.68 3.73
C THR A 295 8.38 -3.26 2.90
N HIS A 296 8.17 -3.49 1.59
CA HIS A 296 9.19 -4.01 0.71
C HIS A 296 10.27 -2.95 0.48
N MET A 297 11.42 -3.12 1.14
CA MET A 297 12.52 -2.14 1.10
C MET A 297 13.44 -2.29 -0.12
N GLY A 298 13.39 -3.43 -0.81
CA GLY A 298 14.05 -3.70 -2.09
C GLY A 298 15.58 -3.79 -2.02
N TYR A 299 16.11 -4.94 -2.42
CA TYR A 299 17.16 -4.96 -3.45
C TYR A 299 16.67 -5.96 -4.50
N TYR A 300 16.22 -5.47 -5.65
CA TYR A 300 16.22 -6.32 -6.84
C TYR A 300 17.69 -6.60 -7.14
N LEU A 301 18.19 -7.76 -6.71
CA LEU A 301 19.48 -8.26 -7.19
C LEU A 301 19.31 -8.45 -8.70
N ARG A 302 19.78 -7.48 -9.48
CA ARG A 302 20.14 -7.73 -10.88
C ARG A 302 21.22 -8.81 -10.82
N SER A 303 20.83 -10.07 -10.92
CA SER A 303 21.79 -11.11 -11.26
C SER A 303 22.39 -10.69 -12.59
N GLU A 304 23.72 -10.56 -12.66
CA GLU A 304 24.47 -10.01 -13.80
C GLU A 304 24.40 -10.89 -15.07
N LYS A 305 23.33 -11.68 -15.28
CA LYS A 305 23.24 -12.65 -16.39
C LYS A 305 21.91 -12.68 -17.15
N GLN A 306 21.04 -11.69 -17.05
CA GLN A 306 19.85 -11.62 -17.93
C GLN A 306 19.70 -10.26 -18.61
N GLU A 307 20.44 -10.08 -19.72
CA GLU A 307 20.34 -8.94 -20.64
C GLU A 307 18.98 -8.80 -21.36
N ASN A 308 17.99 -9.64 -21.06
CA ASN A 308 16.68 -9.61 -21.72
C ASN A 308 15.52 -9.07 -20.86
N ASP A 309 15.73 -8.79 -19.57
CA ASP A 309 14.65 -8.32 -18.69
C ASP A 309 14.49 -6.79 -18.75
N ARG A 310 13.82 -6.32 -19.82
CA ARG A 310 13.23 -4.96 -19.88
C ARG A 310 11.99 -4.79 -18.98
N GLU A 311 11.76 -5.71 -18.04
CA GLU A 311 10.50 -5.82 -17.26
C GLU A 311 10.63 -5.47 -15.77
N ALA A 312 11.85 -5.31 -15.23
CA ALA A 312 12.02 -4.89 -13.83
C ALA A 312 11.72 -3.39 -13.67
N PRO A 313 11.04 -2.97 -12.59
CA PRO A 313 10.76 -1.56 -12.37
C PRO A 313 12.06 -0.75 -12.24
N ALA A 314 12.07 0.48 -12.73
CA ALA A 314 13.20 1.38 -12.53
C ALA A 314 13.34 1.84 -11.07
N GLN A 315 12.26 1.81 -10.29
CA GLN A 315 12.20 2.23 -8.90
C GLN A 315 12.54 1.06 -7.97
N ALA A 316 13.28 1.37 -6.90
CA ALA A 316 13.74 0.36 -5.96
C ALA A 316 12.65 -0.14 -4.99
N ASN A 317 11.66 0.70 -4.67
CA ASN A 317 10.60 0.41 -3.70
C ASN A 317 9.39 1.35 -3.82
N TYR A 318 8.34 1.05 -3.05
CA TYR A 318 7.10 1.82 -2.94
C TYR A 318 7.32 3.33 -2.80
N PHE A 319 8.18 3.75 -1.86
CA PHE A 319 8.41 5.18 -1.59
C PHE A 319 9.10 5.89 -2.73
N SER A 320 10.00 5.19 -3.43
CA SER A 320 10.69 5.73 -4.60
C SER A 320 9.69 6.01 -5.72
N ALA A 321 8.76 5.08 -5.97
CA ALA A 321 7.68 5.28 -6.93
C ALA A 321 6.73 6.41 -6.51
N LEU A 322 6.23 6.39 -5.26
CA LEU A 322 5.32 7.42 -4.75
C LEU A 322 5.93 8.82 -4.80
N ASN A 323 7.22 8.99 -4.48
CA ASN A 323 7.87 10.30 -4.48
C ASN A 323 7.95 10.93 -5.88
N ILE A 324 8.04 10.12 -6.94
CA ILE A 324 7.98 10.63 -8.31
C ILE A 324 6.61 11.26 -8.56
N PHE A 325 5.54 10.58 -8.16
CA PHE A 325 4.18 11.09 -8.30
C PHE A 325 3.89 12.28 -7.38
N LYS A 326 4.46 12.33 -6.18
CA LYS A 326 4.40 13.52 -5.31
C LYS A 326 5.04 14.74 -5.96
N LYS A 327 6.21 14.55 -6.59
CA LYS A 327 6.89 15.63 -7.32
C LYS A 327 6.03 16.13 -8.48
N ILE A 328 5.55 15.21 -9.32
CA ILE A 328 4.60 15.50 -10.40
C ILE A 328 3.38 16.27 -9.87
N TRP A 329 2.78 15.75 -8.79
CA TRP A 329 1.57 16.31 -8.22
C TRP A 329 1.76 17.72 -7.72
N ARG A 330 2.84 18.00 -6.99
CA ARG A 330 3.19 19.33 -6.48
C ARG A 330 3.43 20.33 -7.61
N ASP A 331 4.03 19.87 -8.70
CA ASP A 331 4.45 20.74 -9.78
C ASP A 331 3.27 21.08 -10.75
N LEU A 332 2.09 20.44 -10.62
CA LEU A 332 0.90 20.74 -11.45
C LEU A 332 0.24 22.12 -11.15
N PRO A 333 -0.38 22.80 -12.15
CA PRO A 333 -0.06 22.70 -13.57
C PRO A 333 1.39 23.14 -13.79
N ASP A 334 2.12 22.37 -14.61
CA ASP A 334 3.57 22.41 -14.57
C ASP A 334 4.19 23.48 -15.48
N LYS A 335 5.03 24.33 -14.88
CA LYS A 335 5.89 25.30 -15.58
C LYS A 335 6.84 24.63 -16.58
N THR A 336 7.23 23.37 -16.35
CA THR A 336 8.11 22.60 -17.23
C THR A 336 7.39 22.00 -18.45
N GLY A 337 6.05 22.06 -18.48
CA GLY A 337 5.25 21.59 -19.60
C GLY A 337 5.14 20.05 -19.72
N LEU A 338 5.46 19.31 -18.65
CA LEU A 338 5.19 17.87 -18.56
C LEU A 338 3.69 17.57 -18.55
N TYR A 339 2.89 18.43 -17.91
CA TYR A 339 1.42 18.31 -17.86
C TYR A 339 0.76 19.59 -18.32
N LYS A 340 -0.10 19.49 -19.33
CA LYS A 340 -0.80 20.64 -19.92
C LYS A 340 -2.21 20.83 -19.40
N THR A 341 -2.88 19.76 -18.99
CA THR A 341 -4.30 19.80 -18.64
C THR A 341 -4.59 18.87 -17.46
N PHE A 342 -5.49 19.34 -16.59
CA PHE A 342 -5.91 18.67 -15.37
C PHE A 342 -7.41 18.92 -15.17
N VAL A 343 -8.12 17.93 -14.66
CA VAL A 343 -9.55 18.01 -14.32
C VAL A 343 -9.80 17.33 -12.96
N GLY A 344 -10.77 17.84 -12.21
CA GLY A 344 -11.13 17.37 -10.87
C GLY A 344 -10.59 18.26 -9.76
N GLU A 345 -10.83 17.88 -8.50
CA GLU A 345 -10.32 18.61 -7.33
C GLU A 345 -8.93 18.10 -6.98
N ARG A 346 -7.93 18.99 -7.04
CA ARG A 346 -6.53 18.67 -6.73
C ARG A 346 -6.32 18.42 -5.24
N ARG A 347 -6.74 17.24 -4.81
CA ARG A 347 -6.57 16.75 -3.44
C ARG A 347 -6.38 15.24 -3.47
N ASN A 348 -5.24 14.77 -2.97
CA ASN A 348 -4.96 13.35 -2.84
C ASN A 348 -4.01 13.13 -1.68
N ARG A 349 -4.47 12.40 -0.66
CA ARG A 349 -3.77 12.24 0.62
C ARG A 349 -2.45 11.47 0.51
N LEU A 350 -2.35 10.57 -0.49
CA LEU A 350 -1.07 9.94 -0.82
C LEU A 350 -0.08 10.93 -1.42
N LEU A 351 -0.55 11.92 -2.17
CA LEU A 351 0.28 12.88 -2.88
C LEU A 351 0.57 14.16 -2.08
N ASP A 352 -0.31 14.51 -1.15
CA ASP A 352 -0.25 15.72 -0.31
C ASP A 352 0.57 15.52 0.98
N SER A 353 0.93 14.27 1.33
CA SER A 353 1.56 13.89 2.61
C SER A 353 3.06 14.10 2.75
#